data_AF-A0A1G2D5L2-F1
#
_entry.id   AF-A0A1G2D5L2-F1
#
_cell.length_a   1.000
_cell.length_b   1.000
_cell.length_c   1.000
_cell.angle_alpha   90.00
_cell.angle_beta   90.00
_cell.angle_gamma   90.00
#
_symmetry.space_group_name_H-M   'P 1'
#
loop_
_entity.id
_entity.type
_entity.pdbx_description
1 polymer ?
#
loop_
_entity_poly.entity_id
_entity_poly.type
_entity_poly.pdbx_seq_one_letter_code
_entity_poly.pdbx_strand_id
1 'polypeptide(L)'
;MEKVLARMNEHCDPEIYYHHVRPYLFGWFNVPGGVVYEGAPELFGGVQTWRGQTGAQSSVASLLDTLLCIPHEDPKLSDHLKIMLRHHTPKNHRDIVASLSDRSAREIRWAALLEKDDKVNERYVRVRRVLADFRRQHYDHALLYIAKPAMHERETTPGGDAIIPGTGGSDLIKSLKLHIAETLAPDGRDLIMKKYEEYWQRLYHMK
;
A
#
# COMPACT_ATOMS: atom_id res chain seq x y z
N MET A 1 -10.25 12.16 3.72
CA MET A 1 -8.88 11.63 3.81
C MET A 1 -7.88 12.69 3.35
N GLU A 2 -7.95 13.14 2.09
CA GLU A 2 -7.08 14.19 1.52
C GLU A 2 -6.96 15.47 2.39
N LYS A 3 -8.07 16.12 2.74
CA LYS A 3 -8.05 17.34 3.57
C LYS A 3 -7.33 17.19 4.91
N VAL A 4 -7.34 15.99 5.49
CA VAL A 4 -6.64 15.72 6.77
C VAL A 4 -5.16 15.47 6.50
N LEU A 5 -4.84 14.70 5.45
CA LEU A 5 -3.45 14.46 5.03
C LEU A 5 -2.73 15.76 4.62
N ALA A 6 -3.46 16.74 4.08
CA ALA A 6 -2.94 18.07 3.74
C ALA A 6 -2.29 18.78 4.93
N ARG A 7 -2.80 18.51 6.14
CA ARG A 7 -2.40 19.19 7.37
C ARG A 7 -1.18 18.57 8.04
N MET A 8 -0.60 17.51 7.45
CA MET A 8 0.57 16.83 8.02
C MET A 8 1.74 17.79 8.25
N ASN A 9 1.94 18.75 7.36
CA ASN A 9 2.97 19.78 7.45
C ASN A 9 2.73 20.84 8.54
N GLU A 10 1.54 20.90 9.15
CA GLU A 10 1.28 21.83 10.27
C GLU A 10 2.07 21.43 11.53
N HIS A 11 2.34 20.13 11.70
CA HIS A 11 2.93 19.57 12.93
C HIS A 11 4.00 18.51 12.69
N CYS A 12 4.39 18.26 11.44
CA CYS A 12 5.46 17.34 11.07
C CYS A 12 6.46 18.08 10.20
N ASP A 13 7.63 18.40 10.75
CA ASP A 13 8.71 19.00 9.96
C ASP A 13 9.41 17.92 9.12
N PRO A 14 9.63 18.11 7.81
CA PRO A 14 10.26 17.11 6.95
C PRO A 14 11.67 16.68 7.37
N GLU A 15 12.52 17.61 7.81
CA GLU A 15 13.89 17.32 8.22
C GLU A 15 13.89 16.57 9.55
N ILE A 16 13.07 17.01 10.50
CA ILE A 16 12.92 16.30 11.79
C ILE A 16 12.36 14.90 11.58
N TYR A 17 11.33 14.75 10.75
CA TYR A 17 10.78 13.44 10.43
C TYR A 17 11.84 12.53 9.81
N TYR A 18 12.55 13.00 8.80
CA TYR A 18 13.50 12.18 8.06
C TYR A 18 14.69 11.73 8.90
N HIS A 19 15.29 12.63 9.69
CA HIS A 19 16.50 12.34 10.47
C HIS A 19 16.23 11.79 11.88
N HIS A 20 15.11 12.15 12.51
CA HIS A 20 14.90 11.85 13.94
C HIS A 20 13.72 10.92 14.21
N VAL A 21 12.75 10.79 13.29
CA VAL A 21 11.59 9.90 13.48
C VAL A 21 11.74 8.64 12.62
N ARG A 22 11.93 8.81 11.31
CA ARG A 22 11.97 7.74 10.31
C ARG A 22 12.99 6.63 10.62
N PRO A 23 14.19 6.87 11.19
CA PRO A 23 15.13 5.79 11.51
C PRO A 23 14.54 4.73 12.45
N TYR A 24 13.69 5.14 13.39
CA TYR A 24 13.04 4.24 14.35
C TYR A 24 11.84 3.49 13.77
N LEU A 25 11.40 3.84 12.56
CA LEU A 25 10.29 3.17 11.87
C LEU A 25 10.75 2.00 11.00
N PHE A 26 12.05 1.85 10.77
CA PHE A 26 12.60 0.70 10.05
C PHE A 26 12.47 -0.57 10.89
N GLY A 27 12.20 -1.68 10.20
CA GLY A 27 12.21 -3.00 10.80
C GLY A 27 13.53 -3.73 10.55
N TRP A 28 13.54 -5.01 10.86
CA TRP A 28 14.71 -5.89 10.78
C TRP A 28 14.96 -6.46 9.39
N PHE A 29 14.02 -6.28 8.46
CA PHE A 29 14.12 -6.79 7.08
C PHE A 29 15.41 -6.35 6.35
N ASN A 30 15.92 -5.16 6.67
CA ASN A 30 17.15 -4.63 6.09
C ASN A 30 18.39 -4.85 6.97
N VAL A 31 18.26 -5.51 8.12
CA VAL A 31 19.38 -5.82 9.02
C VAL A 31 20.03 -7.13 8.56
N PRO A 32 21.31 -7.14 8.18
CA PRO A 32 22.00 -8.37 7.79
C PRO A 32 21.95 -9.40 8.92
N GLY A 33 21.43 -10.59 8.61
CA GLY A 33 21.27 -11.65 9.60
C GLY A 33 20.10 -11.48 10.58
N GLY A 34 19.23 -10.47 10.37
CA GLY A 34 18.01 -10.25 11.16
C GLY A 34 18.26 -9.99 12.64
N VAL A 35 17.25 -10.23 13.47
CA VAL A 35 17.33 -10.06 14.94
C VAL A 35 16.83 -11.29 15.68
N VAL A 36 17.43 -11.60 16.82
CA VAL A 36 16.97 -12.65 17.74
C VAL A 36 16.30 -12.00 18.94
N TYR A 37 15.10 -12.46 19.27
CA TYR A 37 14.37 -12.02 20.46
C TYR A 37 14.73 -12.92 21.65
N GLU A 38 15.73 -12.49 22.42
CA GLU A 38 16.16 -13.20 23.62
C GLU A 38 15.01 -13.32 24.65
N GLY A 39 14.91 -14.48 25.30
CA GLY A 39 13.86 -14.75 26.28
C GLY A 39 12.47 -15.06 25.72
N ALA A 40 12.29 -15.07 24.39
CA ALA A 40 11.02 -15.39 23.73
C ALA A 40 11.10 -16.47 22.62
N PRO A 41 11.85 -17.57 22.80
CA PRO A 41 12.06 -18.56 21.75
C PRO A 41 10.76 -19.26 21.31
N GLU A 42 9.80 -19.46 22.22
CA GLU A 42 8.51 -20.08 21.93
C GLU A 42 7.58 -19.19 21.09
N LEU A 43 7.77 -17.86 21.15
CA LEU A 43 6.93 -16.89 20.44
C LEU A 43 7.46 -16.57 19.04
N PHE A 44 8.78 -16.47 18.90
CA PHE A 44 9.39 -16.01 17.65
C PHE A 44 10.24 -17.07 16.97
N GLY A 45 10.96 -17.91 17.72
CA GLY A 45 11.83 -18.97 17.19
C GLY A 45 12.91 -18.44 16.25
N GLY A 46 14.17 -18.35 16.72
CA GLY A 46 15.30 -17.98 15.86
C GLY A 46 15.25 -16.55 15.31
N VAL A 47 15.93 -16.35 14.18
CA VAL A 47 16.16 -15.04 13.55
C VAL A 47 14.90 -14.49 12.89
N GLN A 48 14.59 -13.23 13.17
CA GLN A 48 13.44 -12.50 12.64
C GLN A 48 13.85 -11.39 11.67
N THR A 49 13.03 -11.18 10.63
CA THR A 49 13.25 -10.19 9.56
C THR A 49 11.98 -9.35 9.32
N TRP A 50 11.30 -8.96 10.40
CA TRP A 50 10.06 -8.17 10.33
C TRP A 50 10.26 -6.87 9.56
N ARG A 51 9.26 -6.49 8.76
CA ARG A 51 9.30 -5.24 8.00
C ARG A 51 8.93 -4.06 8.90
N GLY A 52 9.49 -2.90 8.59
CA GLY A 52 9.20 -1.67 9.31
C GLY A 52 7.77 -1.17 9.10
N GLN A 53 7.43 -0.09 9.80
CA GLN A 53 6.15 0.58 9.69
C GLN A 53 5.95 1.08 8.26
N THR A 54 4.76 0.89 7.70
CA THR A 54 4.36 1.58 6.46
C THR A 54 2.88 1.96 6.50
N GLY A 55 2.48 2.91 5.65
CA GLY A 55 1.07 3.21 5.43
C GLY A 55 0.25 2.01 4.92
N ALA A 56 0.88 0.99 4.32
CA ALA A 56 0.21 -0.21 3.82
C ALA A 56 -0.24 -1.17 4.95
N GLN A 57 0.14 -0.92 6.20
CA GLN A 57 -0.40 -1.62 7.38
C GLN A 57 -1.80 -1.10 7.76
N SER A 58 -2.22 0.05 7.21
CA SER A 58 -3.59 0.53 7.34
C SER A 58 -4.53 -0.28 6.45
N SER A 59 -5.60 -0.82 7.02
CA SER A 59 -6.61 -1.57 6.26
C SER A 59 -7.52 -0.67 5.41
N VAL A 60 -7.53 0.65 5.61
CA VAL A 60 -8.46 1.56 4.91
C VAL A 60 -8.20 1.58 3.40
N ALA A 61 -6.94 1.71 2.99
CA ALA A 61 -6.58 1.73 1.58
C ALA A 61 -6.85 0.35 0.92
N SER A 62 -6.46 -0.74 1.59
CA SER A 62 -6.73 -2.10 1.10
C SER A 62 -8.23 -2.39 0.99
N LEU A 63 -9.04 -1.92 1.94
CA LEU A 63 -10.50 -2.08 1.89
C LEU A 63 -11.10 -1.38 0.67
N LEU A 64 -10.66 -0.15 0.39
CA LEU A 64 -11.10 0.61 -0.78
C LEU A 64 -10.64 -0.03 -2.08
N ASP A 65 -9.41 -0.56 -2.12
CA ASP A 65 -8.88 -1.27 -3.28
C ASP A 65 -9.66 -2.54 -3.57
N THR A 66 -10.00 -3.31 -2.53
CA THR A 66 -10.84 -4.49 -2.65
C THR A 66 -12.26 -4.13 -3.11
N LEU A 67 -12.86 -3.08 -2.54
CA LEU A 67 -14.21 -2.64 -2.90
C LEU A 67 -14.30 -2.16 -4.35
N LEU A 68 -13.32 -1.35 -4.77
CA LEU A 68 -13.26 -0.74 -6.09
C LEU A 68 -12.56 -1.63 -7.13
N CYS A 69 -12.19 -2.85 -6.74
CA CYS A 69 -11.42 -3.81 -7.55
C CYS A 69 -10.21 -3.15 -8.26
N ILE A 70 -9.44 -2.36 -7.52
CA ILE A 70 -8.22 -1.75 -8.04
C ILE A 70 -7.16 -2.86 -8.13
N PRO A 71 -6.62 -3.14 -9.32
CA PRO A 71 -5.59 -4.14 -9.47
C PRO A 71 -4.27 -3.62 -8.90
N HIS A 72 -3.43 -4.54 -8.40
CA HIS A 72 -2.01 -4.28 -8.11
C HIS A 72 -1.21 -5.33 -8.87
N GLU A 73 -0.97 -5.09 -10.17
CA GLU A 73 -0.43 -6.10 -11.10
C GLU A 73 1.08 -6.31 -10.93
N ASP A 74 1.81 -5.30 -10.42
CA ASP A 74 3.24 -5.45 -10.11
C ASP A 74 3.42 -6.49 -8.99
N PRO A 75 4.13 -7.61 -9.24
CA PRO A 75 4.25 -8.68 -8.25
C PRO A 75 4.90 -8.23 -6.95
N LYS A 76 5.90 -7.33 -7.02
CA LYS A 76 6.60 -6.84 -5.82
C LYS A 76 5.69 -6.00 -4.95
N LEU A 77 4.88 -5.13 -5.55
CA LEU A 77 3.87 -4.34 -4.86
C LEU A 77 2.80 -5.26 -4.27
N SER A 78 2.26 -6.17 -5.06
CA SER A 78 1.23 -7.13 -4.63
C SER A 78 1.70 -7.96 -3.43
N ASP A 79 2.91 -8.50 -3.47
CA ASP A 79 3.48 -9.31 -2.39
C ASP A 79 3.75 -8.47 -1.14
N HIS A 80 4.25 -7.24 -1.31
CA HIS A 80 4.42 -6.32 -0.19
C HIS A 80 3.08 -6.05 0.53
N LEU A 81 2.02 -5.70 -0.20
CA LEU A 81 0.70 -5.43 0.38
C LEU A 81 0.12 -6.67 1.06
N LYS A 82 0.27 -7.86 0.45
CA LYS A 82 -0.16 -9.13 1.06
C LYS A 82 0.57 -9.39 2.39
N ILE A 83 1.87 -9.14 2.45
CA ILE A 83 2.66 -9.30 3.68
C ILE A 83 2.20 -8.31 4.76
N MET A 84 1.97 -7.04 4.40
CA MET A 84 1.47 -6.01 5.33
C MET A 84 0.09 -6.38 5.89
N LEU A 85 -0.84 -6.79 5.01
CA LEU A 85 -2.18 -7.19 5.41
C LEU A 85 -2.18 -8.46 6.28
N ARG A 86 -1.39 -9.47 5.91
CA ARG A 86 -1.36 -10.76 6.61
C ARG A 86 -0.67 -10.68 7.96
N HIS A 87 0.48 -10.03 8.05
CA HIS A 87 1.34 -10.12 9.24
C HIS A 87 1.37 -8.83 10.09
N HIS A 88 1.01 -7.68 9.52
CA HIS A 88 1.21 -6.38 10.18
C HIS A 88 -0.10 -5.61 10.41
N THR A 89 -1.25 -6.19 10.02
CA THR A 89 -2.58 -5.60 10.22
C THR A 89 -3.34 -6.39 11.30
N PRO A 90 -4.03 -5.73 12.25
CA PRO A 90 -4.81 -6.41 13.28
C PRO A 90 -5.80 -7.43 12.69
N LYS A 91 -5.97 -8.57 13.38
CA LYS A 91 -6.78 -9.71 12.89
C LYS A 91 -8.17 -9.27 12.43
N ASN A 92 -8.91 -8.54 13.26
CA ASN A 92 -10.27 -8.11 12.94
C ASN A 92 -10.32 -7.24 11.67
N HIS A 93 -9.30 -6.43 11.42
CA HIS A 93 -9.25 -5.56 10.23
C HIS A 93 -8.96 -6.37 8.97
N ARG A 94 -7.98 -7.28 9.00
CA ARG A 94 -7.68 -8.14 7.84
C ARG A 94 -8.80 -9.12 7.53
N ASP A 95 -9.55 -9.59 8.55
CA ASP A 95 -10.72 -10.45 8.35
C ASP A 95 -11.86 -9.72 7.63
N ILE A 96 -12.07 -8.43 7.94
CA ILE A 96 -13.04 -7.59 7.22
C ILE A 96 -12.65 -7.44 5.75
N VAL A 97 -11.37 -7.15 5.46
CA VAL A 97 -10.88 -7.02 4.07
C VAL A 97 -11.06 -8.34 3.32
N ALA A 98 -10.71 -9.48 3.95
CA ALA A 98 -10.89 -10.80 3.36
C ALA A 98 -12.37 -11.13 3.09
N SER A 99 -13.26 -10.86 4.06
CA SER A 99 -14.71 -11.06 3.91
C SER A 99 -15.30 -10.20 2.79
N LEU A 100 -14.88 -8.92 2.70
CA LEU A 100 -15.31 -8.06 1.60
C LEU A 100 -14.82 -8.59 0.26
N SER A 101 -13.58 -9.08 0.19
CA SER A 101 -13.01 -9.64 -1.04
C SER A 101 -13.81 -10.85 -1.53
N ASP A 102 -14.16 -11.76 -0.62
CA ASP A 102 -14.99 -12.93 -0.89
C ASP A 102 -16.39 -12.54 -1.40
N ARG A 103 -17.06 -11.65 -0.68
CA ARG A 103 -18.39 -11.16 -1.07
C ARG A 103 -18.35 -10.39 -2.38
N SER A 104 -17.36 -9.55 -2.61
CA SER A 104 -17.22 -8.80 -3.85
C SER A 104 -17.06 -9.74 -5.05
N ALA A 105 -16.25 -10.80 -4.93
CA ALA A 105 -16.07 -11.78 -5.99
C ALA A 105 -17.33 -12.61 -6.30
N ARG A 106 -18.19 -12.86 -5.30
CA ARG A 106 -19.39 -13.71 -5.46
C ARG A 106 -20.65 -12.92 -5.80
N GLU A 107 -20.84 -11.78 -5.14
CA GLU A 107 -22.11 -11.04 -5.11
C GLU A 107 -22.07 -9.75 -5.95
N ILE A 108 -20.92 -9.09 -6.09
CA ILE A 108 -20.83 -7.79 -6.77
C ILE A 108 -20.32 -7.97 -8.21
N ARG A 109 -21.22 -7.84 -9.19
CA ARG A 109 -20.88 -7.85 -10.62
C ARG A 109 -20.60 -6.44 -11.11
N TRP A 110 -19.43 -5.90 -10.77
CA TRP A 110 -19.09 -4.50 -11.08
C TRP A 110 -19.21 -4.17 -12.57
N ALA A 111 -18.72 -5.04 -13.47
CA ALA A 111 -18.83 -4.81 -14.91
C ALA A 111 -20.30 -4.60 -15.35
N ALA A 112 -21.20 -5.50 -14.95
CA ALA A 112 -22.61 -5.40 -15.29
C ALA A 112 -23.31 -4.19 -14.64
N LEU A 113 -22.92 -3.81 -13.41
CA LEU A 113 -23.48 -2.64 -12.72
C LEU A 113 -23.07 -1.33 -13.40
N LEU A 114 -21.80 -1.24 -13.80
CA LEU A 114 -21.24 -0.04 -14.44
C LEU A 114 -21.73 0.14 -15.88
N GLU A 115 -22.04 -0.95 -16.59
CA GLU A 115 -22.62 -0.91 -17.94
C GLU A 115 -24.11 -0.51 -17.92
N LYS A 116 -24.86 -0.94 -16.91
CA LYS A 116 -26.33 -0.77 -16.86
C LYS A 116 -26.80 0.53 -16.23
N ASP A 117 -26.00 1.16 -15.36
CA ASP A 117 -26.41 2.35 -14.61
C ASP A 117 -25.32 3.42 -14.65
N ASP A 118 -25.54 4.45 -15.47
CA ASP A 118 -24.66 5.60 -15.62
C ASP A 118 -24.42 6.34 -14.31
N LYS A 119 -25.41 6.41 -13.41
CA LYS A 119 -25.24 7.08 -12.11
C LYS A 119 -24.35 6.27 -11.18
N VAL A 120 -24.37 4.93 -11.27
CA VAL A 120 -23.44 4.07 -10.54
C VAL A 120 -22.03 4.22 -11.11
N ASN A 121 -21.92 4.24 -12.44
CA ASN A 121 -20.65 4.47 -13.14
C ASN A 121 -20.00 5.81 -12.76
N GLU A 122 -20.75 6.91 -12.84
CA GLU A 122 -20.27 8.24 -12.45
C GLU A 122 -19.77 8.27 -10.99
N ARG A 123 -20.52 7.65 -10.07
CA ARG A 123 -20.13 7.58 -8.65
C ARG A 123 -18.88 6.73 -8.44
N TYR A 124 -18.78 5.60 -9.12
CA TYR A 124 -17.60 4.73 -9.07
C TYR A 124 -16.35 5.46 -9.55
N VAL A 125 -16.43 6.14 -10.71
CA VAL A 125 -15.34 6.96 -11.24
C VAL A 125 -14.98 8.09 -10.27
N ARG A 126 -15.99 8.76 -9.69
CA ARG A 126 -15.77 9.82 -8.70
C ARG A 126 -15.04 9.32 -7.46
N VAL A 127 -15.43 8.18 -6.90
CA VAL A 127 -14.77 7.61 -5.70
C VAL A 127 -13.32 7.24 -6.02
N ARG A 128 -13.07 6.62 -7.18
CA ARG A 128 -11.69 6.32 -7.63
C ARG A 128 -10.87 7.59 -7.79
N ARG A 129 -11.43 8.66 -8.35
CA ARG A 129 -10.73 9.95 -8.47
C ARG A 129 -10.34 10.52 -7.11
N VAL A 130 -11.27 10.53 -6.14
CA VAL A 130 -10.98 10.97 -4.76
C VAL A 130 -9.88 10.13 -4.10
N LEU A 131 -9.87 8.80 -4.33
CA LEU A 131 -8.80 7.94 -3.83
C LEU A 131 -7.46 8.23 -4.54
N ALA A 132 -7.48 8.49 -5.85
CA ALA A 132 -6.30 8.86 -6.60
C ALA A 132 -5.72 10.20 -6.12
N ASP A 133 -6.57 11.18 -5.81
CA ASP A 133 -6.16 12.47 -5.27
C ASP A 133 -5.50 12.31 -3.89
N PHE A 134 -6.06 11.47 -3.02
CA PHE A 134 -5.39 11.07 -1.77
C PHE A 134 -4.02 10.42 -2.02
N ARG A 135 -3.91 9.50 -2.99
CA ARG A 135 -2.65 8.83 -3.34
C ARG A 135 -1.61 9.80 -3.94
N ARG A 136 -2.06 10.78 -4.73
CA ARG A 136 -1.21 11.86 -5.28
C ARG A 136 -0.67 12.72 -4.16
N GLN A 137 -1.51 13.13 -3.21
CA GLN A 137 -1.03 13.88 -2.06
C GLN A 137 -0.07 13.08 -1.18
N HIS A 138 -0.33 11.77 -1.01
CA HIS A 138 0.62 10.88 -0.32
C HIS A 138 1.95 10.77 -1.07
N TYR A 139 1.92 10.73 -2.41
CA TYR A 139 3.11 10.80 -3.25
C TYR A 139 3.88 12.11 -3.08
N ASP A 140 3.19 13.26 -3.07
CA ASP A 140 3.81 14.56 -2.86
C ASP A 140 4.47 14.66 -1.48
N HIS A 141 3.83 14.12 -0.45
CA HIS A 141 4.42 13.99 0.88
C HIS A 141 5.63 13.05 0.89
N ALA A 142 5.58 11.90 0.20
CA ALA A 142 6.73 11.02 0.09
C ALA A 142 7.92 11.71 -0.63
N LEU A 143 7.64 12.57 -1.62
CA LEU A 143 8.67 13.39 -2.23
C LEU A 143 9.27 14.39 -1.23
N LEU A 144 8.43 15.12 -0.50
CA LEU A 144 8.86 16.16 0.42
C LEU A 144 9.61 15.62 1.65
N TYR A 145 9.09 14.55 2.27
CA TYR A 145 9.58 14.02 3.54
C TYR A 145 10.65 12.93 3.40
N ILE A 146 10.84 12.38 2.19
CA ILE A 146 11.77 11.26 1.99
C ILE A 146 12.67 11.50 0.79
N ALA A 147 12.10 11.72 -0.40
CA ALA A 147 12.93 11.80 -1.61
C ALA A 147 13.85 13.03 -1.60
N LYS A 148 13.32 14.20 -1.23
CA LYS A 148 14.08 15.45 -1.21
C LYS A 148 15.22 15.43 -0.17
N PRO A 149 14.99 15.09 1.12
CA PRO A 149 16.09 14.97 2.09
C PRO A 149 17.13 13.91 1.66
N ALA A 150 16.68 12.75 1.14
CA ALA A 150 17.59 11.72 0.66
C ALA A 150 18.44 12.15 -0.54
N MET A 151 17.92 13.01 -1.42
CA MET A 151 18.70 13.61 -2.51
C MET A 151 19.73 14.60 -1.97
N HIS A 152 19.34 15.45 -1.02
CA HIS A 152 20.25 16.41 -0.39
C HIS A 152 21.43 15.71 0.30
N GLU A 153 21.17 14.65 1.08
CA GLU A 153 22.22 13.85 1.73
C GLU A 153 23.22 13.25 0.72
N ARG A 154 22.75 12.82 -0.45
CA ARG A 154 23.61 12.25 -1.51
C ARG A 154 24.52 13.28 -2.13
N GLU A 155 24.00 14.46 -2.44
CA GLU A 155 24.82 15.56 -2.97
C GLU A 155 25.95 15.93 -1.99
N THR A 156 25.69 15.78 -0.69
CA THR A 156 26.67 16.05 0.37
C THR A 156 27.54 14.86 0.76
N THR A 157 27.25 13.63 0.29
CA THR A 157 27.97 12.40 0.68
C THR A 157 28.44 11.60 -0.56
N PRO A 158 29.75 11.58 -0.88
CA PRO A 158 30.24 10.86 -2.05
C PRO A 158 30.09 9.34 -1.95
N GLY A 159 29.55 8.70 -3.00
CA GLY A 159 29.63 7.24 -3.20
C GLY A 159 28.34 6.42 -3.02
N GLY A 160 27.17 7.05 -2.82
CA GLY A 160 25.91 6.34 -2.59
C GLY A 160 25.04 6.15 -3.83
N ASP A 161 25.15 5.01 -4.51
CA ASP A 161 24.07 4.51 -5.36
C ASP A 161 23.00 3.90 -4.46
N ALA A 162 21.80 4.48 -4.43
CA ALA A 162 20.73 3.93 -3.61
C ALA A 162 19.34 4.13 -4.23
N ILE A 163 18.53 3.09 -4.11
CA ILE A 163 17.08 3.15 -4.15
C ILE A 163 16.63 4.09 -3.01
N ILE A 164 15.48 4.75 -3.09
CA ILE A 164 14.88 5.46 -1.95
C ILE A 164 13.98 4.44 -1.23
N PRO A 165 14.49 3.64 -0.27
CA PRO A 165 13.70 2.60 0.32
C PRO A 165 12.57 3.20 1.17
N GLY A 166 11.36 2.69 0.97
CA GLY A 166 10.34 2.76 2.00
C GLY A 166 10.82 2.06 3.27
N THR A 167 10.31 2.48 4.42
CA THR A 167 10.60 1.86 5.74
C THR A 167 10.21 0.38 5.81
N GLY A 168 9.27 -0.06 4.96
CA GLY A 168 8.92 -1.47 4.77
C GLY A 168 9.70 -2.19 3.67
N GLY A 169 10.73 -1.59 3.08
CA GLY A 169 11.62 -2.20 2.07
C GLY A 169 11.09 -2.20 0.63
N SER A 170 10.17 -1.29 0.27
CA SER A 170 9.71 -1.10 -1.11
C SER A 170 10.47 0.03 -1.83
N ASP A 171 10.43 0.04 -3.17
CA ASP A 171 10.75 1.24 -3.94
C ASP A 171 9.55 2.20 -3.84
N LEU A 172 9.60 3.10 -2.84
CA LEU A 172 8.44 3.86 -2.39
C LEU A 172 7.85 4.71 -3.52
N ILE A 173 8.69 5.46 -4.24
CA ILE A 173 8.26 6.40 -5.28
C ILE A 173 7.66 5.64 -6.46
N LYS A 174 8.27 4.52 -6.87
CA LYS A 174 7.72 3.67 -7.94
C LYS A 174 6.38 3.08 -7.53
N SER A 175 6.28 2.51 -6.33
CA SER A 175 5.05 1.90 -5.83
C SER A 175 3.89 2.90 -5.72
N LEU A 176 4.15 4.12 -5.26
CA LEU A 176 3.12 5.17 -5.16
C LEU A 176 2.62 5.63 -6.54
N LYS A 177 3.51 5.74 -7.53
CA LYS A 177 3.11 6.05 -8.92
C LYS A 177 2.20 4.97 -9.49
N LEU A 178 2.55 3.69 -9.27
CA LEU A 178 1.72 2.56 -9.71
C LEU A 178 0.33 2.59 -9.06
N HIS A 179 0.27 2.80 -7.74
CA HIS A 179 -0.99 2.97 -7.03
C HIS A 179 -1.88 4.06 -7.63
N ILE A 180 -1.32 5.22 -7.99
CA ILE A 180 -2.09 6.31 -8.62
C ILE A 180 -2.60 5.86 -10.00
N ALA A 181 -1.72 5.29 -10.83
CA ALA A 181 -2.05 4.86 -12.18
C ALA A 181 -3.15 3.79 -12.19
N GLU A 182 -3.01 2.74 -11.38
CA GLU A 182 -3.99 1.66 -11.24
C GLU A 182 -5.32 2.17 -10.68
N THR A 183 -5.30 3.18 -9.81
CA THR A 183 -6.55 3.82 -9.32
C THR A 183 -7.25 4.60 -10.42
N LEU A 184 -6.50 5.28 -11.28
CA LEU A 184 -7.05 6.14 -12.30
C LEU A 184 -7.51 5.38 -13.54
N ALA A 185 -6.84 4.27 -13.91
CA ALA A 185 -7.10 3.50 -15.13
C ALA A 185 -8.59 3.07 -15.25
N PRO A 186 -9.40 3.79 -16.06
CA PRO A 186 -10.80 3.45 -16.31
C PRO A 186 -10.95 2.68 -17.63
N ASP A 187 -9.89 2.61 -18.43
CA ASP A 187 -9.87 2.08 -19.78
C ASP A 187 -9.41 0.63 -19.70
N GLY A 188 -10.29 -0.31 -20.05
CA GLY A 188 -10.10 -1.74 -19.76
C GLY A 188 -10.74 -2.20 -18.45
N ARG A 189 -11.67 -1.41 -17.88
CA ARG A 189 -12.50 -1.78 -16.71
C ARG A 189 -13.02 -3.21 -16.79
N ASP A 190 -13.57 -3.62 -17.93
CA ASP A 190 -14.14 -4.97 -18.08
C ASP A 190 -13.08 -6.06 -18.03
N LEU A 191 -11.92 -5.84 -18.65
CA LEU A 191 -10.81 -6.80 -18.62
C LEU A 191 -10.19 -6.88 -17.22
N ILE A 192 -10.01 -5.75 -16.54
CA ILE A 192 -9.47 -5.69 -15.18
C ILE A 192 -10.43 -6.34 -14.21
N MET A 193 -11.73 -6.03 -14.28
CA MET A 193 -12.76 -6.63 -13.43
C MET A 193 -12.86 -8.13 -13.67
N LYS A 194 -12.88 -8.57 -14.93
CA LYS A 194 -12.89 -9.99 -15.27
C LYS A 194 -11.65 -10.71 -14.75
N LYS A 195 -10.44 -10.16 -14.98
CA LYS A 195 -9.19 -10.71 -14.43
C LYS A 195 -9.20 -10.75 -12.91
N TYR A 196 -9.74 -9.73 -12.26
CA TYR A 196 -9.86 -9.65 -10.80
C TYR A 196 -10.83 -10.70 -10.27
N GLU A 197 -12.02 -10.81 -10.86
CA GLU A 197 -13.02 -11.84 -10.54
C GLU A 197 -12.44 -13.25 -10.73
N GLU A 198 -11.76 -13.52 -11.85
CA GLU A 198 -11.08 -14.79 -12.13
C GLU A 198 -9.95 -15.10 -11.13
N TYR A 199 -9.11 -14.11 -10.82
CA TYR A 199 -8.02 -14.25 -9.86
C TYR A 199 -8.53 -14.65 -8.47
N TRP A 200 -9.57 -13.97 -7.98
CA TRP A 200 -10.13 -14.27 -6.66
C TRP A 200 -10.91 -15.58 -6.65
N GLN A 201 -11.70 -15.89 -7.68
CA GLN A 201 -12.34 -17.21 -7.80
C GLN A 201 -11.30 -18.34 -7.70
N ARG A 202 -10.14 -18.21 -8.36
CA ARG A 202 -9.04 -19.20 -8.25
C ARG A 202 -8.51 -19.34 -6.82
N LEU A 203 -8.31 -18.23 -6.11
CA LEU A 203 -7.82 -18.26 -4.72
C LEU A 203 -8.80 -18.92 -3.74
N TYR A 204 -10.12 -18.77 -3.94
CA TYR A 204 -11.14 -19.42 -3.09
C TYR A 204 -11.40 -20.89 -3.42
N HIS A 205 -11.16 -21.30 -4.68
CA HIS A 205 -11.36 -22.69 -5.13
C HIS A 205 -10.11 -23.57 -5.00
N MET A 206 -8.95 -23.00 -4.62
CA MET A 206 -7.78 -23.77 -4.18
C MET A 206 -8.00 -24.29 -2.74
N LYS A 207 -8.58 -25.47 -2.64
CA LYS A 207 -8.46 -26.35 -1.46
C LYS A 207 -7.27 -27.29 -1.65
#